data_AF-A0AAW0L201-F1
#
_entry.id   AF-A0AAW0L201-F1
#
_cell.length_a   1.000
_cell.length_b   1.000
_cell.length_c   1.000
_cell.angle_alpha   90.00
_cell.angle_beta   90.00
_cell.angle_gamma   90.00
#
_symmetry.space_group_name_H-M   'P 1'
#
loop_
_entity.id
_entity.type
_entity.pdbx_description
1 polymer ?
#
loop_
_entity_poly.entity_id
_entity_poly.type
_entity_poly.pdbx_seq_one_letter_code
_entity_poly.pdbx_strand_id
1 'polypeptide(L)'
;MASLVYTHLLLQLVLLISFFHFILAARRLASSAETQPLPFQYHNGPLLTGKISVNLVWYGKFKPTQRAIISDFIASLSTSTPTKSQPSVATWWKTTEKYYHLSNSKKASTLLLSMGAQIIDETYSLGKSLSNLQIEQLASKGAHKNAINVVLTSADVAVEGFCMSKCGTHGSSKAASVQGKSYKFAYIWVGNSETQCPGQCAWPFHQPIYGPQSPPLVAPNNDVGLDGMVINLASLLAGTTTNPFGNGYFQGPKDAPLEAASACPGVYGKGAYPGYAGELLVDPTTGASYNANGGNGRKYLLPALFDPSTKSCSTLLVLVISFFHFNLAARRLADSAETQQPLLFQYHNGALLSGKISINLIWYGKFKPTQRTIISDFIASLSTSTPTKAQPSVATWWKTTEKYYHLINSKKPSSLVLSMGTQIIDETYSLGKSLSNQHIEQLASKGAHKNAINVVLTSDDVVVEGFCMSKCGTHGSSKGASVQGKSYKFAYIWVGNSETQCPGQCAWPFHQPIYGPQSQPLVAPNNDVGLDGMVINLASLLAGTTTNPFGNGYFQGPKDAPLEAASACPGVYGKGASDF
;
A
#
# COMPACT_ATOMS: atom_id res chain seq x y z
N MET A 1 6.53 -22.61 -68.66
CA MET A 1 5.77 -21.84 -67.64
C MET A 1 5.23 -22.70 -66.48
N ALA A 2 4.95 -24.00 -66.64
CA ALA A 2 4.46 -24.84 -65.53
C ALA A 2 5.50 -25.13 -64.43
N SER A 3 6.79 -25.24 -64.77
CA SER A 3 7.86 -25.54 -63.80
C SER A 3 8.13 -24.40 -62.79
N LEU A 4 7.96 -23.13 -63.21
CA LEU A 4 8.18 -21.96 -62.34
C LEU A 4 7.07 -21.77 -61.29
N VAL A 5 5.86 -22.24 -61.59
CA VAL A 5 4.71 -22.15 -60.67
C VAL A 5 4.85 -23.18 -59.55
N TYR A 6 5.38 -24.37 -59.88
CA TYR A 6 5.59 -25.44 -58.90
C TYR A 6 6.69 -25.10 -57.89
N THR A 7 7.77 -24.46 -58.34
CA THR A 7 8.85 -24.00 -57.45
C THR A 7 8.40 -22.87 -56.52
N HIS A 8 7.56 -21.95 -57.00
CA HIS A 8 6.97 -20.90 -56.16
C HIS A 8 6.02 -21.45 -55.09
N LEU A 9 5.19 -22.46 -55.42
CA LEU A 9 4.31 -23.10 -54.45
C LEU A 9 5.09 -23.85 -53.36
N LEU A 10 6.17 -24.55 -53.76
CA LEU A 10 7.01 -25.30 -52.82
C LEU A 10 7.75 -24.35 -51.85
N LEU A 11 8.23 -23.21 -52.35
CA LEU A 11 8.87 -22.19 -51.51
C LEU A 11 7.89 -21.56 -50.52
N GLN A 12 6.66 -21.28 -50.94
CA GLN A 12 5.60 -20.77 -50.06
C GLN A 12 5.23 -21.78 -48.97
N LEU A 13 5.18 -23.07 -49.30
CA LEU A 13 4.89 -24.13 -48.34
C LEU A 13 6.01 -24.28 -47.30
N VAL A 14 7.28 -24.22 -47.73
CA VAL A 14 8.44 -24.27 -46.83
C VAL A 14 8.47 -23.06 -45.90
N LEU A 15 8.16 -21.86 -46.40
CA LEU A 15 8.04 -20.64 -45.59
C LEU A 15 6.90 -20.74 -44.57
N LEU A 16 5.74 -21.28 -44.95
CA LEU A 16 4.61 -21.52 -44.03
C LEU A 16 4.98 -22.51 -42.91
N ILE A 17 5.66 -23.61 -43.24
CA ILE A 17 6.08 -24.61 -42.25
C ILE A 17 7.13 -24.04 -41.29
N SER A 18 8.08 -23.24 -41.78
CA SER A 18 9.11 -22.61 -40.94
C SER A 18 8.54 -21.50 -40.04
N PHE A 19 7.55 -20.72 -40.50
CA PHE A 19 6.78 -19.80 -39.64
C PHE A 19 6.02 -20.55 -38.55
N PHE A 20 5.44 -21.71 -38.85
CA PHE A 20 4.71 -22.52 -37.86
C PHE A 20 5.64 -23.07 -36.76
N HIS A 21 6.85 -23.50 -37.13
CA HIS A 21 7.88 -23.93 -36.18
C HIS A 21 8.39 -22.77 -35.31
N PHE A 22 8.55 -21.57 -35.86
CA PHE A 22 8.89 -20.37 -35.09
C PHE A 22 7.78 -19.98 -34.11
N ILE A 23 6.50 -20.08 -34.49
CA ILE A 23 5.35 -19.80 -33.60
C ILE A 23 5.27 -20.84 -32.47
N LEU A 24 5.56 -22.11 -32.75
CA LEU A 24 5.60 -23.18 -31.73
C LEU A 24 6.81 -23.04 -30.79
N ALA A 25 7.99 -22.67 -31.29
CA ALA A 25 9.17 -22.40 -30.48
C ALA A 25 9.02 -21.12 -29.63
N ALA A 26 8.43 -20.05 -30.18
CA ALA A 26 8.07 -18.84 -29.45
C ALA A 26 7.01 -19.11 -28.36
N ARG A 27 6.05 -20.02 -28.61
CA ARG A 27 5.10 -20.48 -27.58
C ARG A 27 5.78 -21.28 -26.46
N ARG A 28 6.81 -22.09 -26.77
CA ARG A 28 7.59 -22.83 -25.75
C ARG A 28 8.54 -21.92 -24.93
N LEU A 29 9.11 -20.87 -25.53
CA LEU A 29 9.88 -19.86 -24.78
C LEU A 29 8.97 -18.98 -23.93
N ALA A 30 7.79 -18.61 -24.44
CA ALA A 30 6.81 -17.80 -23.71
C ALA A 30 6.13 -18.56 -22.55
N SER A 31 6.09 -19.90 -22.58
CA SER A 31 5.58 -20.69 -21.46
C SER A 31 6.62 -20.93 -20.35
N SER A 32 7.89 -20.58 -20.57
CA SER A 32 8.95 -20.77 -19.57
C SER A 32 9.29 -19.49 -18.79
N ALA A 33 8.61 -18.38 -19.09
CA ALA A 33 8.76 -17.09 -18.41
C ALA A 33 7.44 -16.65 -17.74
N GLU A 34 6.74 -17.59 -17.10
CA GLU A 34 5.73 -17.25 -16.09
C GLU A 34 6.46 -16.70 -14.86
N THR A 35 6.50 -15.37 -14.71
CA THR A 35 6.86 -14.74 -13.44
C THR A 35 5.72 -15.01 -12.46
N GLN A 36 5.79 -16.16 -11.78
CA GLN A 36 4.91 -16.53 -10.68
C GLN A 36 4.86 -15.36 -9.66
N PRO A 37 3.70 -15.02 -9.07
CA PRO A 37 3.65 -14.14 -7.90
C PRO A 37 4.66 -14.66 -6.90
N LEU A 38 5.62 -13.83 -6.46
CA LEU A 38 6.70 -14.29 -5.59
C LEU A 38 6.05 -14.88 -4.33
N PRO A 39 6.07 -16.20 -4.15
CA PRO A 39 5.28 -16.83 -3.12
C PRO A 39 5.88 -16.46 -1.76
N PHE A 40 5.02 -16.12 -0.80
CA PHE A 40 5.44 -16.12 0.59
C PHE A 40 5.79 -17.54 0.99
N GLN A 41 7.08 -17.79 1.18
CA GLN A 41 7.59 -19.14 1.34
C GLN A 41 8.66 -19.21 2.41
N TYR A 42 8.89 -20.43 2.89
CA TYR A 42 9.98 -20.75 3.78
C TYR A 42 11.23 -21.06 2.97
N HIS A 43 12.32 -20.36 3.25
CA HIS A 43 13.60 -20.50 2.54
C HIS A 43 14.61 -21.39 3.30
N ASN A 44 14.10 -22.30 4.14
CA ASN A 44 14.85 -23.34 4.87
C ASN A 44 15.90 -22.84 5.87
N GLY A 45 15.88 -21.55 6.21
CA GLY A 45 16.74 -20.96 7.23
C GLY A 45 16.19 -21.07 8.64
N PRO A 46 17.04 -20.97 9.67
CA PRO A 46 16.61 -21.18 11.05
C PRO A 46 15.63 -20.10 11.53
N LEU A 47 14.54 -20.53 12.17
CA LEU A 47 13.67 -19.68 12.99
C LEU A 47 14.19 -19.60 14.43
N LEU A 48 13.80 -18.56 15.17
CA LEU A 48 14.07 -18.51 16.61
C LEU A 48 13.17 -19.50 17.34
N THR A 49 13.76 -20.37 18.16
CA THR A 49 13.05 -21.45 18.88
C THR A 49 13.55 -21.56 20.32
N GLY A 50 12.75 -22.16 21.19
CA GLY A 50 13.06 -22.31 22.62
C GLY A 50 12.64 -21.10 23.45
N LYS A 51 13.28 -20.95 24.62
CA LYS A 51 13.04 -19.81 25.54
C LYS A 51 13.96 -18.67 25.16
N ILE A 52 13.39 -17.57 24.67
CA ILE A 52 14.11 -16.38 24.25
C ILE A 52 13.73 -15.20 25.15
N SER A 53 14.74 -14.49 25.65
CA SER A 53 14.56 -13.25 26.41
C SER A 53 14.45 -12.06 25.47
N VAL A 54 13.51 -11.15 25.72
CA VAL A 54 13.38 -9.88 25.01
C VAL A 54 13.92 -8.79 25.94
N ASN A 55 15.14 -8.31 25.67
CA ASN A 55 15.77 -7.25 26.46
C ASN A 55 15.46 -5.90 25.81
N LEU A 56 15.12 -4.90 26.61
CA LEU A 56 14.81 -3.54 26.13
C LEU A 56 15.99 -2.60 26.43
N VAL A 57 16.50 -1.94 25.40
CA VAL A 57 17.54 -0.91 25.50
C VAL A 57 16.89 0.44 25.20
N TRP A 58 16.58 1.19 26.24
CA TRP A 58 15.97 2.53 26.19
C TRP A 58 17.04 3.58 25.97
N TYR A 59 17.11 4.13 24.75
CA TYR A 59 18.11 5.14 24.38
C TYR A 59 17.47 6.52 24.26
N GLY A 60 17.84 7.41 25.18
CA GLY A 60 17.26 8.74 25.34
C GLY A 60 16.15 8.79 26.40
N LYS A 61 15.41 9.90 26.44
CA LYS A 61 14.48 10.20 27.54
C LYS A 61 13.08 9.67 27.25
N PHE A 62 12.67 8.66 28.01
CA PHE A 62 11.31 8.13 28.01
C PHE A 62 10.64 8.37 29.35
N LYS A 63 9.38 8.80 29.34
CA LYS A 63 8.58 8.90 30.57
C LYS A 63 8.37 7.49 31.15
N PRO A 64 8.22 7.34 32.49
CA PRO A 64 7.87 6.06 33.10
C PRO A 64 6.62 5.41 32.47
N THR A 65 5.61 6.22 32.13
CA THR A 65 4.39 5.75 31.45
C THR A 65 4.66 5.22 30.04
N GLN A 66 5.56 5.85 29.29
CA GLN A 66 5.99 5.39 27.96
C GLN A 66 6.73 4.06 28.04
N ARG A 67 7.62 3.92 29.03
CA ARG A 67 8.32 2.65 29.28
C ARG A 67 7.35 1.52 29.60
N ALA A 68 6.35 1.81 30.44
CA ALA A 68 5.32 0.86 30.83
C ALA A 68 4.53 0.32 29.62
N ILE A 69 4.16 1.16 28.65
CA ILE A 69 3.42 0.74 27.44
C ILE A 69 4.15 -0.39 26.70
N ILE A 70 5.45 -0.23 26.40
CA ILE A 70 6.19 -1.26 25.69
C ILE A 70 6.49 -2.47 26.57
N SER A 71 6.85 -2.26 27.84
CA SER A 71 7.15 -3.39 28.74
C SER A 71 5.92 -4.26 28.98
N ASP A 72 4.74 -3.64 29.14
CA ASP A 72 3.47 -4.34 29.29
C ASP A 72 3.10 -5.09 28.00
N PHE A 73 3.34 -4.51 26.82
CA PHE A 73 3.15 -5.18 25.54
C PHE A 73 3.98 -6.47 25.45
N ILE A 74 5.29 -6.41 25.71
CA ILE A 74 6.16 -7.59 25.67
C ILE A 74 5.75 -8.64 26.71
N ALA A 75 5.41 -8.21 27.93
CA ALA A 75 4.90 -9.13 28.96
C ALA A 75 3.59 -9.82 28.53
N SER A 76 2.78 -9.15 27.70
CA SER A 76 1.50 -9.67 27.20
C SER A 76 1.64 -10.73 26.11
N LEU A 77 2.83 -10.94 25.53
CA LEU A 77 3.07 -11.95 24.48
C LEU A 77 3.00 -13.39 25.02
N SER A 78 3.15 -13.60 26.33
CA SER A 78 3.28 -14.93 26.94
C SER A 78 2.48 -15.10 28.23
N THR A 79 1.41 -14.31 28.40
CA THR A 79 0.50 -14.45 29.54
C THR A 79 -0.22 -15.80 29.51
N SER A 80 0.05 -16.61 30.53
CA SER A 80 -0.55 -17.94 30.74
C SER A 80 -1.94 -17.91 31.36
N THR A 81 -2.35 -16.77 31.91
CA THR A 81 -3.72 -16.55 32.41
C THR A 81 -4.64 -16.11 31.27
N PRO A 82 -5.73 -16.86 30.97
CA PRO A 82 -6.72 -16.43 30.00
C PRO A 82 -7.28 -15.06 30.41
N THR A 83 -7.01 -14.03 29.62
CA THR A 83 -7.65 -12.72 29.82
C THR A 83 -9.15 -12.91 29.53
N LYS A 84 -10.00 -12.48 30.47
CA LYS A 84 -11.47 -12.51 30.28
C LYS A 84 -11.90 -11.68 29.07
N SER A 85 -11.11 -10.66 28.72
CA SER A 85 -11.25 -9.83 27.53
C SER A 85 -10.48 -10.45 26.35
N GLN A 86 -11.22 -10.95 25.37
CA GLN A 86 -10.71 -11.34 24.06
C GLN A 86 -11.15 -10.29 23.02
N PRO A 87 -10.40 -10.11 21.92
CA PRO A 87 -9.10 -10.72 21.62
C PRO A 87 -7.94 -10.13 22.45
N SER A 88 -6.81 -10.85 22.56
CA SER A 88 -5.65 -10.45 23.36
C SER A 88 -4.31 -10.51 22.61
N VAL A 89 -3.29 -9.82 23.12
CA VAL A 89 -1.91 -9.82 22.58
C VAL A 89 -1.35 -11.25 22.51
N ALA A 90 -1.59 -12.07 23.54
CA ALA A 90 -1.15 -13.46 23.56
C ALA A 90 -1.84 -14.30 22.46
N THR A 91 -3.14 -14.09 22.23
CA THR A 91 -3.88 -14.75 21.14
C THR A 91 -3.33 -14.35 19.78
N TRP A 92 -2.97 -13.07 19.59
CA TRP A 92 -2.31 -12.61 18.37
C TRP A 92 -0.95 -13.26 18.19
N TRP A 93 -0.11 -13.24 19.23
CA TRP A 93 1.23 -13.82 19.18
C TRP A 93 1.20 -15.31 18.86
N LYS A 94 0.22 -16.04 19.40
CA LYS A 94 0.03 -17.46 19.14
C LYS A 94 -0.14 -17.81 17.66
N THR A 95 -0.62 -16.88 16.82
CA THR A 95 -0.74 -17.10 15.38
C THR A 95 0.62 -17.39 14.71
N THR A 96 1.73 -16.95 15.32
CA THR A 96 3.09 -17.27 14.85
C THR A 96 3.43 -18.77 14.94
N GLU A 97 2.75 -19.55 15.80
CA GLU A 97 2.98 -21.00 15.91
C GLU A 97 2.81 -21.72 14.56
N LYS A 98 1.94 -21.21 13.68
CA LYS A 98 1.70 -21.75 12.34
C LYS A 98 2.97 -21.81 11.48
N TYR A 99 3.85 -20.81 11.57
CA TYR A 99 5.12 -20.81 10.82
C TYR A 99 6.03 -21.96 11.27
N TYR A 100 6.04 -22.29 12.56
CA TYR A 100 6.86 -23.36 13.10
C TYR A 100 6.34 -24.73 12.72
N HIS A 101 5.01 -24.92 12.72
CA HIS A 101 4.37 -26.16 12.33
C HIS A 101 4.60 -26.53 10.86
N LEU A 102 4.65 -25.53 9.96
CA LEU A 102 4.85 -25.75 8.53
C LEU A 102 6.33 -25.80 8.12
N SER A 103 7.24 -25.32 8.96
CA SER A 103 8.67 -25.52 8.73
C SER A 103 8.98 -27.01 8.86
N ASN A 104 9.63 -27.64 7.87
CA ASN A 104 9.97 -29.08 7.80
C ASN A 104 10.97 -29.57 8.88
N SER A 105 11.00 -28.92 10.05
CA SER A 105 11.83 -29.31 11.18
C SER A 105 11.28 -30.57 11.82
N LYS A 106 12.13 -31.61 11.90
CA LYS A 106 11.83 -32.92 12.54
C LYS A 106 11.52 -32.83 14.05
N LYS A 107 11.43 -31.63 14.63
CA LYS A 107 11.02 -31.36 16.00
C LYS A 107 9.96 -30.27 16.01
N ALA A 108 8.83 -30.53 16.68
CA ALA A 108 7.92 -29.49 17.12
C ALA A 108 8.73 -28.49 17.97
N SER A 109 9.05 -27.35 17.37
CA SER A 109 9.86 -26.33 17.99
C SER A 109 8.92 -25.21 18.43
N THR A 110 8.81 -25.04 19.73
CA THR A 110 8.00 -23.97 20.33
C THR A 110 8.89 -22.76 20.59
N LEU A 111 8.32 -21.57 20.42
CA LEU A 111 8.96 -20.32 20.83
C LEU A 111 8.22 -19.79 22.07
N LEU A 112 8.98 -19.52 23.12
CA LEU A 112 8.48 -18.80 24.29
C LEU A 112 9.28 -17.51 24.46
N LEU A 113 8.61 -16.38 24.37
CA LEU A 113 9.20 -15.08 24.67
C LEU A 113 9.00 -14.75 26.14
N SER A 114 9.98 -14.07 26.73
CA SER A 114 9.90 -13.61 28.11
C SER A 114 10.56 -12.25 28.24
N MET A 115 10.07 -11.43 29.16
CA MET A 115 10.71 -10.16 29.50
C MET A 115 12.12 -10.42 30.00
N GLY A 116 13.10 -9.74 29.40
CA GLY A 116 14.50 -9.77 29.79
C GLY A 116 14.90 -8.53 30.60
N ALA A 117 16.18 -8.19 30.52
CA ALA A 117 16.72 -6.98 31.15
C ALA A 117 16.21 -5.71 30.47
N GLN A 118 16.09 -4.64 31.25
CA GLN A 118 15.87 -3.29 30.73
C GLN A 118 17.11 -2.44 31.01
N ILE A 119 17.69 -1.89 29.96
CA ILE A 119 18.91 -1.09 29.98
C ILE A 119 18.50 0.34 29.64
N ILE A 120 18.84 1.30 30.49
CA ILE A 120 18.44 2.70 30.35
C ILE A 120 19.68 3.55 30.06
N ASP A 121 19.64 4.30 28.97
CA ASP A 121 20.69 5.21 28.51
C ASP A 121 20.07 6.59 28.21
N GLU A 122 19.70 7.30 29.27
CA GLU A 122 19.15 8.66 29.18
C GLU A 122 20.22 9.74 28.90
N THR A 123 21.50 9.35 28.94
CA THR A 123 22.65 10.22 28.70
C THR A 123 23.02 10.38 27.24
N TYR A 124 22.38 9.60 26.34
CA TYR A 124 22.70 9.56 24.91
C TYR A 124 24.17 9.18 24.68
N SER A 125 24.61 8.01 25.18
CA SER A 125 26.04 7.63 25.21
C SER A 125 26.78 7.68 23.86
N LEU A 126 26.05 7.66 22.73
CA LEU A 126 26.57 7.72 21.35
C LEU A 126 26.11 8.97 20.58
N GLY A 127 25.54 9.96 21.27
CA GLY A 127 24.92 11.15 20.68
C GLY A 127 23.47 10.96 20.22
N LYS A 128 22.83 12.03 19.73
CA LYS A 128 21.42 12.01 19.27
C LYS A 128 21.24 11.66 17.80
N SER A 129 22.33 11.39 17.09
CA SER A 129 22.32 10.97 15.69
C SER A 129 23.05 9.64 15.58
N LEU A 130 22.33 8.57 15.24
CA LEU A 130 22.85 7.22 15.23
C LEU A 130 22.89 6.64 13.82
N SER A 131 24.02 6.02 13.48
CA SER A 131 24.17 5.12 12.33
C SER A 131 23.61 3.72 12.64
N ASN A 132 23.36 2.92 11.60
CA ASN A 132 22.93 1.53 11.78
C ASN A 132 23.97 0.68 12.56
N LEU A 133 25.27 0.99 12.44
CA LEU A 133 26.32 0.32 13.21
C LEU A 133 26.23 0.64 14.72
N GLN A 134 25.90 1.89 15.06
CA GLN A 134 25.70 2.29 16.46
C GLN A 134 24.45 1.65 17.06
N ILE A 135 23.42 1.36 16.25
CA ILE A 135 22.27 0.57 16.70
C ILE A 135 22.69 -0.85 17.09
N GLU A 136 23.51 -1.53 16.28
CA GLU A 136 24.06 -2.85 16.63
C GLU A 136 24.93 -2.77 17.90
N GLN A 137 25.73 -1.72 18.05
CA GLN A 137 26.51 -1.46 19.27
C GLN A 137 25.61 -1.31 20.50
N LEU A 138 24.51 -0.56 20.42
CA LEU A 138 23.54 -0.43 21.52
C LEU A 138 22.86 -1.77 21.84
N ALA A 139 22.46 -2.53 20.82
CA ALA A 139 21.87 -3.85 20.98
C ALA A 139 22.84 -4.83 21.68
N SER A 140 24.14 -4.69 21.46
CA SER A 140 25.17 -5.51 22.12
C SER A 140 25.29 -5.30 23.64
N LYS A 141 24.69 -4.24 24.19
CA LYS A 141 24.60 -4.04 25.65
C LYS A 141 23.66 -5.05 26.31
N GLY A 142 22.75 -5.66 25.54
CA GLY A 142 21.83 -6.71 26.02
C GLY A 142 22.47 -8.09 26.12
N ALA A 143 21.65 -9.13 26.29
CA ALA A 143 22.14 -10.50 26.40
C ALA A 143 22.55 -11.06 25.02
N HIS A 144 23.60 -11.88 24.98
CA HIS A 144 24.16 -12.39 23.71
C HIS A 144 23.70 -13.80 23.35
N LYS A 145 22.97 -14.46 24.25
CA LYS A 145 22.53 -15.86 24.09
C LYS A 145 21.03 -15.95 24.33
N ASN A 146 20.32 -16.65 23.42
CA ASN A 146 18.88 -16.87 23.50
C ASN A 146 18.12 -15.56 23.79
N ALA A 147 18.44 -14.52 23.01
CA ALA A 147 18.00 -13.17 23.27
C ALA A 147 17.64 -12.42 21.98
N ILE A 148 16.63 -11.57 22.10
CA ILE A 148 16.32 -10.47 21.19
C ILE A 148 16.60 -9.18 21.95
N ASN A 149 17.53 -8.36 21.47
CA ASN A 149 17.83 -7.07 22.07
C ASN A 149 17.13 -5.95 21.28
N VAL A 150 16.13 -5.32 21.89
CA VAL A 150 15.31 -4.29 21.27
C VAL A 150 15.81 -2.91 21.68
N VAL A 151 16.37 -2.15 20.73
CA VAL A 151 16.78 -0.76 20.93
C VAL A 151 15.59 0.16 20.63
N LEU A 152 15.19 0.95 21.62
CA LEU A 152 14.09 1.90 21.54
C LEU A 152 14.67 3.31 21.66
N THR A 153 14.55 4.13 20.60
CA THR A 153 15.09 5.50 20.61
C THR A 153 13.99 6.53 20.85
N SER A 154 14.25 7.51 21.75
CA SER A 154 13.30 8.58 22.07
C SER A 154 13.04 9.50 20.86
N ALA A 155 11.98 10.31 20.93
CA ALA A 155 11.50 11.12 19.81
C ALA A 155 12.55 12.12 19.28
N ASP A 156 13.47 12.55 20.15
CA ASP A 156 14.54 13.50 19.85
C ASP A 156 15.85 12.85 19.36
N VAL A 157 15.83 11.56 18.99
CA VAL A 157 16.97 10.83 18.42
C VAL A 157 16.74 10.58 16.94
N ALA A 158 17.67 11.06 16.11
CA ALA A 158 17.72 10.75 14.68
C ALA A 158 18.48 9.44 14.46
N VAL A 159 17.93 8.57 13.60
CA VAL A 159 18.59 7.32 13.20
C VAL A 159 18.60 7.22 11.69
N GLU A 160 19.70 6.72 11.14
CA GLU A 160 19.89 6.55 9.70
C GLU A 160 18.72 5.78 9.03
N GLY A 161 18.03 6.46 8.11
CA GLY A 161 16.87 5.94 7.37
C GLY A 161 15.53 5.99 8.11
N PHE A 162 15.51 6.39 9.39
CA PHE A 162 14.28 6.63 10.14
C PHE A 162 13.45 7.70 9.42
N CYS A 163 12.12 7.49 9.34
CA CYS A 163 11.21 8.44 8.70
C CYS A 163 11.45 8.67 7.20
N MET A 164 12.29 7.85 6.57
CA MET A 164 12.49 7.86 5.12
C MET A 164 12.02 6.53 4.55
N SER A 165 12.71 5.44 4.89
CA SER A 165 12.40 4.12 4.36
C SER A 165 11.83 3.16 5.40
N LYS A 166 11.95 3.50 6.70
CA LYS A 166 11.66 2.58 7.80
C LYS A 166 11.31 3.29 9.10
N CYS A 167 10.51 2.60 9.91
CA CYS A 167 10.15 3.02 11.28
C CYS A 167 10.90 2.20 12.36
N GLY A 168 11.65 1.21 11.89
CA GLY A 168 12.46 0.30 12.68
C GLY A 168 13.13 -0.73 11.77
N THR A 169 14.01 -1.54 12.33
CA THR A 169 14.70 -2.64 11.64
C THR A 169 14.85 -3.83 12.56
N HIS A 170 15.11 -5.00 11.99
CA HIS A 170 15.66 -6.11 12.74
C HIS A 170 16.88 -6.68 12.01
N GLY A 171 17.71 -7.40 12.75
CA GLY A 171 18.93 -8.01 12.24
C GLY A 171 19.52 -9.01 13.23
N SER A 172 20.70 -9.52 12.90
CA SER A 172 21.45 -10.41 13.77
C SER A 172 22.89 -9.95 13.92
N SER A 173 23.45 -10.14 15.11
CA SER A 173 24.82 -9.75 15.40
C SER A 173 25.83 -10.61 14.65
N LYS A 174 27.00 -10.04 14.40
CA LYS A 174 28.20 -10.86 14.18
C LYS A 174 28.45 -11.69 15.46
N ALA A 175 28.98 -12.90 15.28
CA ALA A 175 29.02 -13.86 16.36
C ALA A 175 29.99 -13.39 17.48
N ALA A 176 29.47 -13.21 18.70
CA ALA A 176 30.19 -12.74 19.87
C ALA A 176 30.70 -13.93 20.70
N SER A 177 31.96 -13.88 21.15
CA SER A 177 32.53 -14.94 22.00
C SER A 177 32.09 -14.75 23.45
N VAL A 178 31.26 -15.66 23.96
CA VAL A 178 30.86 -15.74 25.36
C VAL A 178 31.34 -17.07 25.92
N GLN A 179 32.19 -17.03 26.96
CA GLN A 179 32.73 -18.23 27.61
C GLN A 179 33.39 -19.22 26.63
N GLY A 180 34.15 -18.70 25.65
CA GLY A 180 34.84 -19.51 24.64
C GLY A 180 33.94 -20.10 23.55
N LYS A 181 32.64 -19.75 23.52
CA LYS A 181 31.69 -20.17 22.49
C LYS A 181 31.14 -18.95 21.76
N SER A 182 31.02 -19.05 20.44
CA SER A 182 30.51 -17.97 19.62
C SER A 182 28.97 -18.03 19.56
N TYR A 183 28.30 -16.97 19.99
CA TYR A 183 26.85 -16.82 19.96
C TYR A 183 26.45 -15.64 19.08
N LYS A 184 25.37 -15.81 18.33
CA LYS A 184 24.68 -14.71 17.65
C LYS A 184 23.43 -14.37 18.44
N PHE A 185 23.11 -13.09 18.52
CA PHE A 185 21.81 -12.62 19.02
C PHE A 185 21.06 -11.90 17.91
N ALA A 186 19.74 -11.94 17.98
CA ALA A 186 18.90 -11.10 17.13
C ALA A 186 18.70 -9.74 17.80
N TYR A 187 18.51 -8.69 17.02
CA TYR A 187 18.20 -7.38 17.54
C TYR A 187 17.12 -6.71 16.72
N ILE A 188 16.39 -5.81 17.37
CA ILE A 188 15.38 -4.96 16.77
C ILE A 188 15.73 -3.52 17.13
N TRP A 189 15.47 -2.58 16.24
CA TRP A 189 15.39 -1.17 16.57
C TRP A 189 14.03 -0.61 16.15
N VAL A 190 13.45 0.24 17.01
CA VAL A 190 12.24 1.02 16.70
C VAL A 190 12.45 2.45 17.20
N GLY A 191 12.13 3.43 16.35
CA GLY A 191 12.19 4.84 16.72
C GLY A 191 10.83 5.40 17.11
N ASN A 192 10.81 6.29 18.11
CA ASN A 192 9.62 7.10 18.40
C ASN A 192 9.47 8.19 17.33
N SER A 193 8.39 8.12 16.54
CA SER A 193 8.16 9.01 15.40
C SER A 193 7.42 10.30 15.74
N GLU A 194 6.99 10.48 17.00
CA GLU A 194 6.11 11.57 17.45
C GLU A 194 6.49 12.95 16.91
N THR A 195 7.78 13.29 16.87
CA THR A 195 8.27 14.60 16.45
C THR A 195 8.93 14.63 15.07
N GLN A 196 9.09 13.49 14.40
CA GLN A 196 9.83 13.39 13.12
C GLN A 196 8.93 13.00 11.95
N CYS A 197 8.10 11.95 12.10
CA CYS A 197 7.24 11.44 11.03
C CYS A 197 6.03 10.66 11.58
N PRO A 198 5.21 11.26 12.45
CA PRO A 198 4.09 10.53 13.06
C PRO A 198 3.11 10.02 11.98
N GLY A 199 2.91 10.77 10.89
CA GLY A 199 2.09 10.33 9.75
C GLY A 199 2.62 9.13 8.95
N GLN A 200 3.87 8.73 9.13
CA GLN A 200 4.42 7.52 8.48
C GLN A 200 4.44 6.33 9.43
N CYS A 201 4.94 6.55 10.64
CA CYS A 201 5.26 5.47 11.57
C CYS A 201 4.25 5.27 12.69
N ALA A 202 3.28 6.17 12.83
CA ALA A 202 2.20 6.05 13.82
C ALA A 202 0.81 6.02 13.16
N TRP A 203 0.71 5.81 11.84
CA TRP A 203 -0.58 5.49 11.22
C TRP A 203 -1.14 4.19 11.84
N PRO A 204 -2.44 4.12 12.20
CA PRO A 204 -3.53 5.06 11.91
C PRO A 204 -3.82 6.13 12.98
N PHE A 205 -2.94 6.32 13.96
CA PHE A 205 -3.13 7.30 15.06
C PHE A 205 -2.67 8.73 14.73
N HIS A 206 -2.10 8.92 13.55
CA HIS A 206 -1.77 10.22 13.00
C HIS A 206 -2.14 10.27 11.53
N GLN A 207 -2.41 11.48 11.03
CA GLN A 207 -2.79 11.69 9.65
C GLN A 207 -1.64 11.24 8.74
N PRO A 208 -1.90 10.35 7.75
CA PRO A 208 -0.85 9.80 6.93
C PRO A 208 -0.25 10.85 6.01
N ILE A 209 1.05 10.75 5.74
CA ILE A 209 1.75 11.71 4.85
C ILE A 209 1.17 11.63 3.43
N TYR A 210 0.86 10.41 2.96
CA TYR A 210 0.31 10.10 1.64
C TYR A 210 -0.84 9.09 1.72
N GLY A 211 -1.65 8.98 0.67
CA GLY A 211 -2.82 8.08 0.63
C GLY A 211 -4.09 8.69 1.25
N PRO A 212 -5.15 7.91 1.47
CA PRO A 212 -6.43 8.44 1.94
C PRO A 212 -6.29 9.17 3.28
N GLN A 213 -6.87 10.37 3.33
CA GLN A 213 -6.69 11.33 4.43
C GLN A 213 -7.81 11.22 5.48
N SER A 214 -8.23 9.99 5.77
CA SER A 214 -9.22 9.71 6.82
C SER A 214 -8.78 10.31 8.15
N PRO A 215 -9.71 10.82 8.98
CA PRO A 215 -9.36 11.32 10.32
C PRO A 215 -8.57 10.28 11.12
N PRO A 216 -7.51 10.68 11.85
CA PRO A 216 -6.72 9.76 12.66
C PRO A 216 -7.56 9.07 13.73
N LEU A 217 -7.26 7.80 14.00
CA LEU A 217 -7.86 7.07 15.10
C LEU A 217 -7.29 7.54 16.44
N VAL A 218 -8.09 7.42 17.49
CA VAL A 218 -7.64 7.74 18.85
C VAL A 218 -6.72 6.62 19.36
N ALA A 219 -5.52 6.99 19.80
CA ALA A 219 -4.47 6.07 20.23
C ALA A 219 -4.83 5.38 21.57
N PRO A 220 -4.71 4.03 21.69
CA PRO A 220 -5.21 3.24 22.82
C PRO A 220 -4.52 3.51 24.16
N ASN A 221 -3.31 4.06 24.17
CA ASN A 221 -2.59 4.41 25.38
C ASN A 221 -2.43 5.92 25.56
N ASN A 222 -3.16 6.73 24.78
CA ASN A 222 -3.08 8.19 24.79
C ASN A 222 -1.65 8.71 24.52
N ASP A 223 -0.87 7.97 23.74
CA ASP A 223 0.48 8.35 23.33
C ASP A 223 0.73 7.85 21.89
N VAL A 224 0.53 8.76 20.92
CA VAL A 224 0.63 8.45 19.48
C VAL A 224 2.00 7.88 19.11
N GLY A 225 3.08 8.41 19.72
CA GLY A 225 4.44 7.96 19.46
C GLY A 225 4.64 6.51 19.91
N LEU A 226 4.29 6.20 21.16
CA LEU A 226 4.48 4.87 21.73
C LEU A 226 3.50 3.84 21.15
N ASP A 227 2.25 4.23 20.86
CA ASP A 227 1.30 3.35 20.18
C ASP A 227 1.75 3.02 18.75
N GLY A 228 2.35 3.98 18.03
CA GLY A 228 3.04 3.74 16.76
C GLY A 228 4.27 2.83 16.92
N MET A 229 5.07 3.01 17.97
CA MET A 229 6.19 2.11 18.26
C MET A 229 5.73 0.67 18.51
N VAL A 230 4.59 0.46 19.19
CA VAL A 230 4.03 -0.90 19.41
C VAL A 230 3.69 -1.57 18.08
N ILE A 231 3.04 -0.87 17.14
CA ILE A 231 2.73 -1.41 15.80
C ILE A 231 4.00 -1.91 15.11
N ASN A 232 5.03 -1.07 15.08
CA ASN A 232 6.30 -1.39 14.41
C ASN A 232 7.06 -2.50 15.13
N LEU A 233 7.09 -2.47 16.47
CA LEU A 233 7.73 -3.50 17.28
C LEU A 233 7.04 -4.86 17.12
N ALA A 234 5.70 -4.90 17.09
CA ALA A 234 4.93 -6.11 16.84
C ALA A 234 5.26 -6.70 15.46
N SER A 235 5.29 -5.87 14.42
CA SER A 235 5.67 -6.27 13.06
C SER A 235 7.10 -6.85 13.02
N LEU A 236 8.06 -6.15 13.61
CA LEU A 236 9.47 -6.53 13.60
C LEU A 236 9.73 -7.75 14.49
N LEU A 237 9.01 -7.95 15.59
CA LEU A 237 9.10 -9.16 16.41
C LEU A 237 8.67 -10.39 15.63
N ALA A 238 7.55 -10.32 14.91
CA ALA A 238 7.10 -11.42 14.07
C ALA A 238 8.18 -11.76 13.03
N GLY A 239 8.67 -10.76 12.28
CA GLY A 239 9.78 -10.90 11.33
C GLY A 239 11.06 -11.48 11.95
N THR A 240 11.48 -10.98 13.10
CA THR A 240 12.66 -11.46 13.83
C THR A 240 12.54 -12.92 14.22
N THR A 241 11.35 -13.38 14.60
CA THR A 241 11.16 -14.77 15.05
C THR A 241 11.05 -15.75 13.89
N THR A 242 10.48 -15.32 12.75
CA THR A 242 10.25 -16.16 11.57
C THR A 242 11.33 -16.04 10.50
N ASN A 243 12.14 -14.98 10.52
CA ASN A 243 13.22 -14.69 9.57
C ASN A 243 14.45 -14.02 10.22
N PRO A 244 14.97 -14.51 11.37
CA PRO A 244 16.03 -13.83 12.13
C PRO A 244 17.35 -13.58 11.37
N PHE A 245 17.62 -14.37 10.33
CA PHE A 245 18.90 -14.36 9.59
C PHE A 245 18.72 -14.14 8.07
N GLY A 246 17.54 -13.65 7.64
CA GLY A 246 17.27 -13.34 6.23
C GLY A 246 17.14 -14.55 5.32
N ASN A 247 16.80 -15.73 5.85
CA ASN A 247 16.56 -16.96 5.10
C ASN A 247 15.43 -17.83 5.67
N GLY A 248 14.58 -17.29 6.54
CA GLY A 248 13.38 -17.94 7.08
C GLY A 248 12.16 -17.73 6.18
N TYR A 249 11.11 -17.10 6.68
CA TYR A 249 9.89 -16.80 5.91
C TYR A 249 9.88 -15.39 5.32
N PHE A 250 9.76 -15.28 3.99
CA PHE A 250 9.52 -14.01 3.29
C PHE A 250 9.04 -14.22 1.85
N GLN A 251 8.46 -13.17 1.26
CA GLN A 251 8.30 -13.00 -0.19
C GLN A 251 9.17 -11.85 -0.69
N GLY A 252 9.44 -11.82 -2.00
CA GLY A 252 10.29 -10.79 -2.59
C GLY A 252 11.78 -11.15 -2.59
N PRO A 253 12.65 -10.24 -3.07
CA PRO A 253 14.09 -10.40 -3.00
C PRO A 253 14.59 -10.36 -1.56
N LYS A 254 15.65 -11.11 -1.26
CA LYS A 254 16.23 -11.22 0.09
C LYS A 254 16.71 -9.89 0.67
N ASP A 255 17.11 -8.94 -0.17
CA ASP A 255 17.60 -7.63 0.24
C ASP A 255 16.47 -6.62 0.54
N ALA A 256 15.23 -6.94 0.17
CA ALA A 256 14.03 -6.18 0.50
C ALA A 256 12.82 -7.11 0.73
N PRO A 257 12.89 -7.99 1.75
CA PRO A 257 11.89 -9.03 1.96
C PRO A 257 10.61 -8.45 2.57
N LEU A 258 9.46 -8.94 2.13
CA LEU A 258 8.20 -8.80 2.87
C LEU A 258 8.00 -10.05 3.72
N GLU A 259 8.15 -9.89 5.03
CA GLU A 259 8.06 -10.90 6.08
C GLU A 259 6.65 -10.99 6.68
N ALA A 260 6.48 -11.82 7.71
CA ALA A 260 5.20 -12.19 8.34
C ALA A 260 4.19 -11.05 8.46
N ALA A 261 4.57 -9.89 9.02
CA ALA A 261 3.68 -8.74 9.18
C ALA A 261 3.77 -7.75 8.00
N SER A 262 4.97 -7.51 7.46
CA SER A 262 5.17 -6.56 6.35
C SER A 262 4.56 -7.03 5.01
N ALA A 263 4.24 -8.32 4.87
CA ALA A 263 3.43 -8.85 3.78
C ALA A 263 1.95 -8.45 3.89
N CYS A 264 1.52 -7.91 5.04
CA CYS A 264 0.16 -7.46 5.33
C CYS A 264 0.12 -5.97 5.74
N PRO A 265 0.68 -5.05 4.93
CA PRO A 265 0.85 -3.67 5.33
C PRO A 265 -0.50 -2.99 5.58
N GLY A 266 -0.64 -2.35 6.74
CA GLY A 266 -1.81 -1.55 7.10
C GLY A 266 -3.10 -2.33 7.39
N VAL A 267 -3.03 -3.66 7.43
CA VAL A 267 -4.17 -4.51 7.78
C VAL A 267 -4.18 -4.74 9.29
N TYR A 268 -5.15 -4.15 10.00
CA TYR A 268 -5.31 -4.33 11.45
C TYR A 268 -6.63 -4.98 11.86
N GLY A 269 -7.68 -4.79 11.08
CA GLY A 269 -9.00 -5.37 11.29
C GLY A 269 -9.60 -5.95 10.01
N LYS A 270 -10.77 -6.59 10.15
CA LYS A 270 -11.49 -7.16 9.02
C LYS A 270 -11.86 -6.06 8.01
N GLY A 271 -11.75 -6.38 6.72
CA GLY A 271 -12.10 -5.46 5.65
C GLY A 271 -11.17 -4.25 5.55
N ALA A 272 -9.96 -4.31 6.11
CA ALA A 272 -8.96 -3.27 5.91
C ALA A 272 -8.59 -3.12 4.42
N TYR A 273 -8.30 -1.88 4.03
CA TYR A 273 -7.84 -1.50 2.69
C TYR A 273 -6.98 -0.23 2.83
N PRO A 274 -6.23 0.20 1.80
CA PRO A 274 -5.41 1.41 1.91
C PRO A 274 -6.22 2.60 2.43
N GLY A 275 -5.81 3.20 3.55
CA GLY A 275 -6.52 4.33 4.19
C GLY A 275 -7.59 3.96 5.23
N TYR A 276 -7.91 2.67 5.40
CA TYR A 276 -8.82 2.17 6.43
C TYR A 276 -8.19 0.98 7.16
N ALA A 277 -7.99 1.13 8.46
CA ALA A 277 -7.32 0.13 9.30
C ALA A 277 -8.10 -1.20 9.44
N GLY A 278 -9.36 -1.24 8.99
CA GLY A 278 -10.27 -2.36 9.19
C GLY A 278 -11.24 -2.12 10.35
N GLU A 279 -12.15 -3.07 10.56
CA GLU A 279 -13.06 -3.06 11.70
C GLU A 279 -12.29 -3.27 13.00
N LEU A 280 -12.30 -2.27 13.88
CA LEU A 280 -11.59 -2.26 15.16
C LEU A 280 -12.56 -2.11 16.34
N LEU A 281 -12.12 -2.54 17.52
CA LEU A 281 -12.81 -2.25 18.76
C LEU A 281 -12.58 -0.78 19.15
N VAL A 282 -13.60 -0.17 19.73
CA VAL A 282 -13.54 1.21 20.24
C VAL A 282 -13.79 1.19 21.73
N ASP A 283 -12.91 1.82 22.50
CA ASP A 283 -13.14 2.04 23.93
C ASP A 283 -14.26 3.09 24.12
N PRO A 284 -15.38 2.75 24.79
CA PRO A 284 -16.51 3.67 24.91
C PRO A 284 -16.21 4.89 25.79
N THR A 285 -15.17 4.84 26.62
CA THR A 285 -14.79 5.92 27.55
C THR A 285 -13.82 6.88 26.88
N THR A 286 -12.81 6.35 26.18
CA THR A 286 -11.74 7.17 25.60
C THR A 286 -11.91 7.42 24.10
N GLY A 287 -12.78 6.66 23.42
CA GLY A 287 -12.89 6.64 21.96
C GLY A 287 -11.73 5.91 21.26
N ALA A 288 -10.82 5.31 22.02
CA ALA A 288 -9.61 4.74 21.45
C ALA A 288 -9.84 3.45 20.65
N SER A 289 -9.18 3.34 19.51
CA SER A 289 -9.30 2.19 18.61
C SER A 289 -8.21 1.16 18.86
N TYR A 290 -8.59 -0.12 18.95
CA TYR A 290 -7.67 -1.22 19.27
C TYR A 290 -8.18 -2.54 18.70
N ASN A 291 -7.30 -3.54 18.62
CA ASN A 291 -7.70 -4.91 18.27
C ASN A 291 -7.17 -5.96 19.24
N ALA A 292 -6.40 -5.58 20.28
CA ALA A 292 -5.86 -6.52 21.26
C ALA A 292 -5.85 -5.94 22.67
N ASN A 293 -6.31 -6.72 23.63
CA ASN A 293 -6.15 -6.45 25.05
C ASN A 293 -4.80 -7.00 25.55
N GLY A 294 -4.06 -6.21 26.32
CA GLY A 294 -2.84 -6.64 27.00
C GLY A 294 -2.97 -6.64 28.52
N GLY A 295 -1.86 -6.95 29.18
CA GLY A 295 -1.71 -6.87 30.64
C GLY A 295 -1.89 -5.44 31.16
N ASN A 296 -2.14 -5.33 32.47
CA ASN A 296 -2.26 -4.05 33.18
C ASN A 296 -3.34 -3.10 32.60
N GLY A 297 -4.39 -3.66 31.98
CA GLY A 297 -5.49 -2.89 31.40
C GLY A 297 -5.15 -2.16 30.10
N ARG A 298 -3.95 -2.41 29.53
CA ARG A 298 -3.49 -1.80 28.29
C ARG A 298 -4.24 -2.36 27.08
N LYS A 299 -4.38 -1.52 26.07
CA LYS A 299 -4.96 -1.88 24.77
C LYS A 299 -3.94 -1.57 23.69
N TYR A 300 -3.95 -2.36 22.62
CA TYR A 300 -2.98 -2.25 21.53
C TYR A 300 -3.63 -2.46 20.17
N LEU A 301 -3.02 -1.88 19.15
CA LEU A 301 -3.30 -2.18 17.76
C LEU A 301 -2.13 -2.99 17.19
N LEU A 302 -2.42 -4.20 16.72
CA LEU A 302 -1.41 -5.15 16.24
C LEU A 302 -1.65 -5.49 14.76
N PRO A 303 -0.60 -5.58 13.94
CA PRO A 303 -0.75 -5.86 12.52
C PRO A 303 -1.28 -7.28 12.27
N ALA A 304 -1.97 -7.47 11.15
CA ALA A 304 -2.24 -8.80 10.62
C ALA A 304 -0.92 -9.52 10.31
N LEU A 305 -0.92 -10.84 10.46
CA LEU A 305 0.18 -11.69 10.04
C LEU A 305 -0.24 -12.51 8.83
N PHE A 306 0.65 -12.67 7.86
CA PHE A 306 0.43 -13.52 6.70
C PHE A 306 0.33 -14.97 7.14
N ASP A 307 -0.84 -15.59 7.02
CA ASP A 307 -1.03 -16.99 7.39
C ASP A 307 -0.50 -17.90 6.27
N PRO A 308 0.59 -18.65 6.50
CA PRO A 308 1.16 -19.54 5.48
C PRO A 308 0.25 -20.72 5.11
N SER A 309 -0.75 -21.05 5.94
CA SER A 309 -1.71 -22.13 5.66
C SER A 309 -2.79 -21.69 4.67
N THR A 310 -3.34 -20.48 4.88
CA THR A 310 -4.42 -19.94 4.03
C THR A 310 -3.91 -19.07 2.90
N LYS A 311 -2.62 -18.69 2.93
CA LYS A 311 -1.97 -17.76 1.99
C LYS A 311 -2.63 -16.38 1.95
N SER A 312 -3.09 -15.91 3.11
CA SER A 312 -3.79 -14.63 3.24
C SER A 312 -3.43 -13.93 4.55
N CYS A 313 -3.68 -12.62 4.62
CA CYS A 313 -3.48 -11.85 5.84
C CYS A 313 -4.55 -12.17 6.88
N SER A 314 -4.12 -12.64 8.06
CA SER A 314 -5.00 -13.00 9.17
C SER A 314 -4.99 -11.93 10.25
N THR A 315 -6.18 -11.43 10.60
CA THR A 315 -6.39 -10.49 11.71
C THR A 315 -6.92 -11.23 12.94
N LEU A 316 -6.86 -10.58 14.10
CA LEU A 316 -7.54 -11.08 15.29
C LEU A 316 -9.06 -11.06 15.07
N LEU A 317 -9.70 -12.23 15.16
CA LEU A 317 -11.14 -12.36 15.07
C LEU A 317 -11.82 -11.66 16.26
N VAL A 318 -12.57 -10.61 15.99
CA VAL A 318 -13.44 -9.95 16.96
C VAL A 318 -14.75 -10.75 17.03
N LEU A 319 -14.86 -11.66 18.00
CA LEU A 319 -16.14 -12.28 18.33
C LEU A 319 -17.00 -11.21 19.03
N VAL A 320 -17.84 -10.51 18.27
CA VAL A 320 -18.89 -9.67 18.85
C VAL A 320 -19.90 -10.61 19.47
N ILE A 321 -19.76 -10.89 20.77
CA ILE A 321 -20.80 -11.56 21.55
C ILE A 321 -21.93 -10.54 21.73
N SER A 322 -22.79 -10.43 20.72
CA SER A 322 -24.08 -9.79 20.89
C SER A 322 -24.84 -10.60 21.93
N PHE A 323 -25.13 -10.00 23.09
CA PHE A 323 -25.99 -10.56 24.14
C PHE A 323 -27.43 -10.67 23.63
N PHE A 324 -27.69 -11.59 22.70
CA PHE A 324 -29.02 -12.10 22.42
C PHE A 324 -28.97 -13.62 22.56
N HIS A 325 -29.78 -14.12 23.49
CA HIS A 325 -30.01 -15.54 23.77
C HIS A 325 -30.10 -16.35 22.49
N PHE A 326 -29.19 -17.30 22.26
CA PHE A 326 -29.50 -18.48 21.43
C PHE A 326 -28.81 -19.74 21.93
N ASN A 327 -29.65 -20.77 22.03
CA ASN A 327 -29.37 -22.15 22.41
C ASN A 327 -28.42 -22.85 21.43
N LEU A 328 -27.81 -23.93 21.95
CA LEU A 328 -26.95 -24.93 21.30
C LEU A 328 -26.97 -24.97 19.75
N ALA A 329 -25.92 -24.43 19.13
CA ALA A 329 -25.41 -24.87 17.83
C ALA A 329 -23.92 -24.49 17.64
N ALA A 330 -23.11 -24.53 18.69
CA ALA A 330 -21.68 -24.24 18.61
C ALA A 330 -20.88 -25.51 18.28
N ARG A 331 -20.92 -25.96 17.02
CA ARG A 331 -19.98 -26.96 16.46
C ARG A 331 -20.07 -27.06 14.93
N ARG A 332 -19.98 -25.93 14.19
CA ARG A 332 -19.83 -25.95 12.71
C ARG A 332 -19.41 -24.61 12.08
N LEU A 333 -18.61 -23.79 12.77
CA LEU A 333 -18.10 -22.50 12.24
C LEU A 333 -16.57 -22.42 12.19
N ALA A 334 -15.88 -23.55 12.05
CA ALA A 334 -14.43 -23.61 11.87
C ALA A 334 -14.03 -23.97 10.43
N ASP A 335 -14.94 -23.77 9.47
CA ASP A 335 -14.70 -24.09 8.06
C ASP A 335 -15.38 -23.04 7.16
N SER A 336 -15.00 -21.78 7.36
CA SER A 336 -15.06 -20.80 6.27
C SER A 336 -13.61 -20.48 5.94
N ALA A 337 -13.06 -21.14 4.92
CA ALA A 337 -11.93 -20.62 4.21
C ALA A 337 -12.28 -19.19 3.79
N GLU A 338 -11.70 -18.20 4.47
CA GLU A 338 -11.81 -16.79 4.08
C GLU A 338 -11.03 -16.61 2.78
N THR A 339 -11.69 -16.89 1.66
CA THR A 339 -11.47 -16.10 0.46
C THR A 339 -11.63 -14.65 0.85
N GLN A 340 -10.58 -13.87 0.62
CA GLN A 340 -10.61 -12.41 0.61
C GLN A 340 -11.95 -11.98 0.01
N GLN A 341 -12.81 -11.34 0.80
CA GLN A 341 -14.11 -10.89 0.33
C GLN A 341 -13.83 -10.07 -0.95
N PRO A 342 -14.39 -10.44 -2.12
CA PRO A 342 -14.10 -9.72 -3.34
C PRO A 342 -14.45 -8.25 -3.12
N LEU A 343 -13.56 -7.34 -3.53
CA LEU A 343 -13.80 -5.90 -3.52
C LEU A 343 -15.10 -5.62 -4.29
N LEU A 344 -16.22 -5.55 -3.57
CA LEU A 344 -17.51 -5.31 -4.19
C LEU A 344 -17.72 -3.80 -4.20
N PHE A 345 -17.26 -3.15 -5.26
CA PHE A 345 -17.64 -1.78 -5.56
C PHE A 345 -19.16 -1.67 -5.61
N GLN A 346 -19.74 -1.01 -4.61
CA GLN A 346 -21.18 -0.84 -4.54
C GLN A 346 -21.58 0.36 -5.39
N TYR A 347 -22.65 0.18 -6.16
CA TYR A 347 -23.30 1.29 -6.83
C TYR A 347 -24.27 1.96 -5.87
N HIS A 348 -24.05 3.23 -5.53
CA HIS A 348 -24.86 3.97 -4.55
C HIS A 348 -26.02 4.74 -5.18
N ASN A 349 -26.49 4.29 -6.35
CA ASN A 349 -27.60 4.88 -7.11
C ASN A 349 -27.41 6.35 -7.54
N GLY A 350 -26.19 6.88 -7.48
CA GLY A 350 -25.86 8.21 -7.97
C GLY A 350 -25.55 8.25 -9.47
N ALA A 351 -25.28 9.43 -9.98
CA ALA A 351 -25.14 9.62 -11.42
C ALA A 351 -23.79 9.12 -11.92
N LEU A 352 -23.80 8.37 -13.04
CA LEU A 352 -22.63 8.14 -13.88
C LEU A 352 -22.56 9.17 -15.01
N LEU A 353 -21.36 9.49 -15.49
CA LEU A 353 -21.23 10.22 -16.75
C LEU A 353 -21.65 9.30 -17.90
N SER A 354 -22.65 9.71 -18.69
CA SER A 354 -23.20 8.92 -19.79
C SER A 354 -23.49 9.80 -21.02
N GLY A 355 -23.57 9.18 -22.19
CA GLY A 355 -23.67 9.86 -23.47
C GLY A 355 -22.30 10.30 -24.00
N LYS A 356 -22.32 11.34 -24.84
CA LYS A 356 -21.11 11.95 -25.40
C LYS A 356 -20.56 12.98 -24.42
N ILE A 357 -19.36 12.73 -23.90
CA ILE A 357 -18.68 13.60 -22.93
C ILE A 357 -17.39 14.12 -23.56
N SER A 358 -17.20 15.45 -23.57
CA SER A 358 -15.97 16.06 -24.05
C SER A 358 -14.92 16.16 -22.93
N ILE A 359 -13.67 15.81 -23.24
CA ILE A 359 -12.53 16.00 -22.35
C ILE A 359 -11.81 17.26 -22.79
N ASN A 360 -11.98 18.35 -22.04
CA ASN A 360 -11.28 19.60 -22.31
C ASN A 360 -9.97 19.62 -21.54
N LEU A 361 -8.87 19.98 -22.19
CA LEU A 361 -7.55 20.06 -21.57
C LEU A 361 -7.20 21.52 -21.27
N ILE A 362 -6.84 21.81 -20.02
CA ILE A 362 -6.36 23.11 -19.57
C ILE A 362 -4.89 22.95 -19.19
N TRP A 363 -4.02 23.37 -20.09
CA TRP A 363 -2.56 23.34 -19.95
C TRP A 363 -2.10 24.57 -19.18
N TYR A 364 -1.61 24.39 -17.96
CA TYR A 364 -1.17 25.48 -17.09
C TYR A 364 0.35 25.38 -16.86
N GLY A 365 1.08 26.38 -17.37
CA GLY A 365 2.53 26.42 -17.40
C GLY A 365 3.12 25.86 -18.69
N LYS A 366 4.44 25.64 -18.71
CA LYS A 366 5.19 25.36 -19.94
C LYS A 366 5.28 23.86 -20.21
N PHE A 367 4.59 23.42 -21.26
CA PHE A 367 4.70 22.05 -21.78
C PHE A 367 5.41 22.03 -23.12
N LYS A 368 6.28 21.05 -23.34
CA LYS A 368 6.87 20.79 -24.65
C LYS A 368 5.76 20.41 -25.65
N PRO A 369 5.88 20.73 -26.95
CA PRO A 369 4.92 20.28 -27.95
C PRO A 369 4.70 18.76 -27.94
N THR A 370 5.77 17.99 -27.74
CA THR A 370 5.71 16.52 -27.62
C THR A 370 4.89 16.06 -26.42
N GLN A 371 5.03 16.72 -25.27
CA GLN A 371 4.25 16.43 -24.07
C GLN A 371 2.75 16.66 -24.31
N ARG A 372 2.40 17.76 -25.01
CA ARG A 372 1.00 18.06 -25.38
C ARG A 372 0.42 17.03 -26.33
N THR A 373 1.19 16.61 -27.32
CA THR A 373 0.77 15.58 -28.29
C THR A 373 0.51 14.25 -27.61
N ILE A 374 1.40 13.76 -26.75
CA ILE A 374 1.26 12.45 -26.09
C ILE A 374 -0.03 12.36 -25.25
N ILE A 375 -0.34 13.36 -24.41
CA ILE A 375 -1.59 13.35 -23.63
C ILE A 375 -2.80 13.49 -24.56
N SER A 376 -2.70 14.34 -25.60
CA SER A 376 -3.79 14.50 -26.57
C SER A 376 -4.12 13.19 -27.29
N ASP A 377 -3.08 12.46 -27.71
CA ASP A 377 -3.18 11.17 -28.39
C ASP A 377 -3.71 10.09 -27.44
N PHE A 378 -3.30 10.11 -26.16
CA PHE A 378 -3.88 9.23 -25.13
C PHE A 378 -5.40 9.41 -25.03
N ILE A 379 -5.87 10.66 -24.89
CA ILE A 379 -7.31 10.95 -24.82
C ILE A 379 -8.04 10.54 -26.10
N ALA A 380 -7.47 10.83 -27.27
CA ALA A 380 -8.05 10.43 -28.55
C ALA A 380 -8.16 8.90 -28.68
N SER A 381 -7.22 8.16 -28.07
CA SER A 381 -7.15 6.70 -28.10
C SER A 381 -8.13 5.99 -27.16
N LEU A 382 -8.86 6.71 -26.28
CA LEU A 382 -9.85 6.12 -25.37
C LEU A 382 -11.09 5.59 -26.10
N SER A 383 -11.46 6.18 -27.24
CA SER A 383 -12.71 5.86 -27.95
C SER A 383 -12.51 5.46 -29.42
N THR A 384 -11.30 5.07 -29.81
CA THR A 384 -11.04 4.56 -31.17
C THR A 384 -11.75 3.22 -31.39
N SER A 385 -12.72 3.22 -32.31
CA SER A 385 -13.47 2.02 -32.73
C SER A 385 -12.69 1.13 -33.71
N THR A 386 -11.58 1.62 -34.26
CA THR A 386 -10.75 0.89 -35.20
C THR A 386 -9.86 -0.11 -34.44
N PRO A 387 -9.94 -1.42 -34.74
CA PRO A 387 -9.04 -2.40 -34.13
C PRO A 387 -7.60 -2.08 -34.54
N THR A 388 -6.80 -1.57 -33.60
CA THR A 388 -5.36 -1.43 -33.81
C THR A 388 -4.77 -2.84 -33.92
N LYS A 389 -4.02 -3.11 -34.99
CA LYS A 389 -3.31 -4.39 -35.17
C LYS A 389 -2.30 -4.66 -34.04
N ALA A 390 -1.85 -3.61 -33.36
CA ALA A 390 -1.04 -3.69 -32.15
C ALA A 390 -1.95 -3.80 -30.91
N GLN A 391 -1.75 -4.87 -30.13
CA GLN A 391 -2.30 -5.06 -28.79
C GLN A 391 -1.14 -5.20 -27.81
N PRO A 392 -1.25 -4.71 -26.56
CA PRO A 392 -2.41 -4.03 -25.96
C PRO A 392 -2.62 -2.60 -26.48
N SER A 393 -3.84 -2.05 -26.31
CA SER A 393 -4.17 -0.66 -26.70
C SER A 393 -4.98 0.08 -25.62
N VAL A 394 -4.93 1.42 -25.63
CA VAL A 394 -5.66 2.29 -24.68
C VAL A 394 -7.17 2.03 -24.73
N ALA A 395 -7.75 1.89 -25.92
CA ALA A 395 -9.16 1.55 -26.08
C ALA A 395 -9.52 0.19 -25.45
N THR A 396 -8.66 -0.83 -25.60
CA THR A 396 -8.90 -2.14 -24.97
C THR A 396 -8.81 -2.04 -23.44
N TRP A 397 -7.90 -1.23 -22.90
CA TRP A 397 -7.84 -0.95 -21.46
C TRP A 397 -9.11 -0.23 -20.97
N TRP A 398 -9.57 0.81 -21.68
CA TRP A 398 -10.74 1.61 -21.31
C TRP A 398 -12.04 0.80 -21.24
N LYS A 399 -12.19 -0.23 -22.09
CA LYS A 399 -13.32 -1.19 -22.02
C LYS A 399 -13.50 -1.82 -20.64
N THR A 400 -12.46 -1.86 -19.80
CA THR A 400 -12.58 -2.33 -18.41
C THR A 400 -13.45 -1.39 -17.58
N THR A 401 -13.29 -0.07 -17.75
CA THR A 401 -14.13 0.95 -17.10
C THR A 401 -15.57 0.90 -17.64
N GLU A 402 -15.75 0.66 -18.94
CA GLU A 402 -17.09 0.54 -19.56
C GLU A 402 -17.92 -0.61 -18.96
N LYS A 403 -17.29 -1.66 -18.43
CA LYS A 403 -18.00 -2.77 -17.76
C LYS A 403 -18.86 -2.31 -16.58
N TYR A 404 -18.44 -1.27 -15.85
CA TYR A 404 -19.21 -0.73 -14.72
C TYR A 404 -20.60 -0.24 -15.16
N TYR A 405 -20.73 0.28 -16.37
CA TYR A 405 -22.01 0.76 -16.92
C TYR A 405 -22.99 -0.38 -17.23
N HIS A 406 -22.47 -1.56 -17.55
CA HIS A 406 -23.27 -2.76 -17.82
C HIS A 406 -23.76 -3.45 -16.54
N LEU A 407 -23.17 -3.15 -15.38
CA LEU A 407 -23.55 -3.74 -14.09
C LEU A 407 -24.76 -3.04 -13.45
N ILE A 408 -25.17 -1.87 -13.94
CA ILE A 408 -26.35 -1.17 -13.44
C ILE A 408 -27.60 -1.78 -14.05
N ASN A 409 -28.51 -2.25 -13.20
CA ASN A 409 -29.81 -2.81 -13.59
C ASN A 409 -30.79 -1.69 -14.01
N SER A 410 -30.45 -0.91 -15.04
CA SER A 410 -31.24 0.21 -15.53
C SER A 410 -31.93 -0.15 -16.85
N LYS A 411 -33.18 0.31 -17.03
CA LYS A 411 -34.02 0.05 -18.21
C LYS A 411 -33.45 0.63 -19.53
N LYS A 412 -32.31 1.32 -19.52
CA LYS A 412 -31.59 1.82 -20.69
C LYS A 412 -30.09 1.58 -20.54
N PRO A 413 -29.43 0.89 -21.49
CA PRO A 413 -27.97 0.80 -21.48
C PRO A 413 -27.38 2.21 -21.60
N SER A 414 -26.65 2.62 -20.56
CA SER A 414 -25.94 3.91 -20.56
C SER A 414 -24.60 3.69 -21.24
N SER A 415 -24.44 4.18 -22.47
CA SER A 415 -23.13 4.19 -23.15
C SER A 415 -22.38 5.48 -22.82
N LEU A 416 -21.07 5.37 -22.57
CA LEU A 416 -20.18 6.51 -22.44
C LEU A 416 -19.30 6.58 -23.68
N VAL A 417 -19.25 7.73 -24.34
CA VAL A 417 -18.29 8.00 -25.41
C VAL A 417 -17.50 9.24 -25.03
N LEU A 418 -16.18 9.07 -24.90
CA LEU A 418 -15.26 10.15 -24.61
C LEU A 418 -14.71 10.71 -25.92
N SER A 419 -14.64 12.03 -26.03
CA SER A 419 -14.02 12.67 -27.19
C SER A 419 -13.15 13.84 -26.75
N MET A 420 -12.09 14.10 -27.52
CA MET A 420 -11.30 15.31 -27.34
C MET A 420 -12.19 16.56 -27.43
N GLY A 421 -12.11 17.41 -26.42
CA GLY A 421 -12.78 18.69 -26.33
C GLY A 421 -11.86 19.85 -26.69
N THR A 422 -12.13 21.02 -26.12
CA THR A 422 -11.30 22.21 -26.31
C THR A 422 -9.98 22.09 -25.54
N GLN A 423 -8.91 22.68 -26.08
CA GLN A 423 -7.65 22.83 -25.38
C GLN A 423 -7.42 24.31 -25.07
N ILE A 424 -7.14 24.61 -23.81
CA ILE A 424 -6.85 25.95 -23.30
C ILE A 424 -5.40 25.95 -22.83
N ILE A 425 -4.62 26.92 -23.26
CA ILE A 425 -3.18 27.02 -22.96
C ILE A 425 -2.94 28.29 -22.16
N ASP A 426 -2.30 28.16 -21.00
CA ASP A 426 -1.98 29.22 -20.05
C ASP A 426 -0.49 29.11 -19.67
N GLU A 427 0.38 29.50 -20.59
CA GLU A 427 1.85 29.50 -20.39
C GLU A 427 2.36 30.72 -19.62
N THR A 428 1.48 31.68 -19.32
CA THR A 428 1.81 32.93 -18.60
C THR A 428 1.63 32.81 -17.09
N TYR A 429 1.15 31.66 -16.60
CA TYR A 429 0.87 31.41 -15.18
C TYR A 429 -0.11 32.43 -14.61
N SER A 430 -1.30 32.55 -15.20
CA SER A 430 -2.28 33.61 -14.85
C SER A 430 -2.69 33.68 -13.36
N LEU A 431 -2.48 32.62 -12.57
CA LEU A 431 -2.75 32.53 -11.13
C LEU A 431 -1.46 32.30 -10.30
N GLY A 432 -0.29 32.50 -10.90
CA GLY A 432 1.02 32.21 -10.30
C GLY A 432 1.45 30.74 -10.38
N LYS A 433 2.68 30.44 -9.93
CA LYS A 433 3.25 29.08 -9.96
C LYS A 433 2.90 28.23 -8.73
N SER A 434 2.22 28.80 -7.75
CA SER A 434 1.78 28.10 -6.53
C SER A 434 0.25 28.15 -6.48
N LEU A 435 -0.39 27.00 -6.64
CA LEU A 435 -1.84 26.90 -6.76
C LEU A 435 -2.48 26.23 -5.54
N SER A 436 -3.56 26.80 -5.04
CA SER A 436 -4.46 26.13 -4.07
C SER A 436 -5.47 25.25 -4.80
N ASN A 437 -6.20 24.41 -4.05
CA ASN A 437 -7.31 23.65 -4.62
C ASN A 437 -8.39 24.55 -5.27
N GLN A 438 -8.61 25.75 -4.74
CA GLN A 438 -9.54 26.73 -5.32
C GLN A 438 -9.06 27.26 -6.67
N HIS A 439 -7.75 27.46 -6.85
CA HIS A 439 -7.19 27.85 -8.15
C HIS A 439 -7.39 26.74 -9.20
N ILE A 440 -7.30 25.46 -8.80
CA ILE A 440 -7.58 24.34 -9.70
C ILE A 440 -9.04 24.37 -10.18
N GLU A 441 -10.00 24.57 -9.27
CA GLU A 441 -11.41 24.72 -9.65
C GLU A 441 -11.64 25.91 -10.58
N GLN A 442 -10.98 27.05 -10.30
CA GLN A 442 -11.03 28.23 -11.15
C GLN A 442 -10.49 27.96 -12.56
N LEU A 443 -9.37 27.24 -12.69
CA LEU A 443 -8.82 26.84 -13.99
C LEU A 443 -9.75 25.87 -14.72
N ALA A 444 -10.30 24.87 -14.02
CA ALA A 444 -11.24 23.92 -14.58
C ALA A 444 -12.54 24.60 -15.09
N SER A 445 -12.97 25.69 -14.43
CA SER A 445 -14.15 26.47 -14.81
C SER A 445 -14.01 27.18 -16.16
N LYS A 446 -12.78 27.33 -16.69
CA LYS A 446 -12.52 27.89 -18.04
C LYS A 446 -12.99 26.93 -19.15
N GLY A 447 -13.15 25.64 -18.85
CA GLY A 447 -13.62 24.63 -19.79
C GLY A 447 -15.15 24.63 -19.98
N ALA A 448 -15.70 23.56 -20.55
CA ALA A 448 -17.14 23.44 -20.78
C ALA A 448 -17.88 22.98 -19.51
N HIS A 449 -19.11 23.47 -19.30
CA HIS A 449 -19.87 23.22 -18.05
C HIS A 449 -20.94 22.14 -18.21
N LYS A 450 -21.15 21.62 -19.42
CA LYS A 450 -22.17 20.61 -19.74
C LYS A 450 -21.55 19.47 -20.53
N ASN A 451 -21.89 18.24 -20.15
CA ASN A 451 -21.42 17.01 -20.80
C ASN A 451 -19.91 17.01 -21.03
N ALA A 452 -19.15 17.41 -20.00
CA ALA A 452 -17.72 17.63 -20.11
C ALA A 452 -16.97 17.23 -18.84
N ILE A 453 -15.71 16.85 -19.02
CA ILE A 453 -14.69 16.71 -17.98
C ILE A 453 -13.61 17.76 -18.30
N ASN A 454 -13.34 18.64 -17.35
CA ASN A 454 -12.30 19.66 -17.49
C ASN A 454 -11.02 19.19 -16.79
N VAL A 455 -9.98 18.86 -17.56
CA VAL A 455 -8.71 18.32 -17.05
C VAL A 455 -7.67 19.45 -16.99
N VAL A 456 -7.26 19.82 -15.78
CA VAL A 456 -6.19 20.78 -15.54
C VAL A 456 -4.86 20.03 -15.45
N LEU A 457 -3.91 20.38 -16.31
CA LEU A 457 -2.58 19.78 -16.38
C LEU A 457 -1.56 20.86 -16.00
N THR A 458 -0.82 20.66 -14.91
CA THR A 458 0.20 21.62 -14.46
C THR A 458 1.60 21.14 -14.82
N SER A 459 2.43 22.03 -15.38
CA SER A 459 3.82 21.72 -15.73
C SER A 459 4.67 21.40 -14.50
N ASP A 460 5.86 20.85 -14.74
CA ASP A 460 6.79 20.38 -13.71
C ASP A 460 7.28 21.50 -12.78
N ASP A 461 7.24 22.75 -13.24
CA ASP A 461 7.61 23.94 -12.48
C ASP A 461 6.44 24.63 -11.74
N VAL A 462 5.27 23.99 -11.66
CA VAL A 462 4.10 24.49 -10.93
C VAL A 462 3.85 23.63 -9.68
N VAL A 463 3.78 24.29 -8.53
CA VAL A 463 3.45 23.68 -7.24
C VAL A 463 1.96 23.79 -7.01
N VAL A 464 1.33 22.69 -6.60
CA VAL A 464 -0.09 22.66 -6.24
C VAL A 464 -0.22 22.12 -4.82
N GLU A 465 -1.16 22.67 -4.05
CA GLU A 465 -1.46 22.24 -2.69
C GLU A 465 -1.68 20.71 -2.59
N GLY A 466 -0.83 20.05 -1.80
CA GLY A 466 -0.84 18.60 -1.62
C GLY A 466 -0.17 17.78 -2.73
N PHE A 467 0.30 18.42 -3.81
CA PHE A 467 1.10 17.77 -4.83
C PHE A 467 2.40 17.23 -4.22
N CYS A 468 2.81 16.01 -4.60
CA CYS A 468 4.04 15.39 -4.08
C CYS A 468 4.06 15.12 -2.56
N MET A 469 2.93 15.30 -1.89
CA MET A 469 2.77 15.02 -0.47
C MET A 469 1.66 14.01 -0.29
N SER A 470 0.43 14.37 -0.67
CA SER A 470 -0.76 13.54 -0.47
C SER A 470 -1.39 13.02 -1.76
N LYS A 471 -1.04 13.62 -2.92
CA LYS A 471 -1.65 13.32 -4.21
C LYS A 471 -0.76 13.67 -5.41
N CYS A 472 -0.97 12.95 -6.51
CA CYS A 472 -0.37 13.21 -7.82
C CYS A 472 -1.37 13.85 -8.80
N GLY A 473 -2.63 13.85 -8.40
CA GLY A 473 -3.76 14.45 -9.08
C GLY A 473 -5.01 14.31 -8.23
N THR A 474 -6.11 14.93 -8.65
CA THR A 474 -7.40 14.83 -7.97
C THR A 474 -8.52 14.89 -9.00
N HIS A 475 -9.70 14.43 -8.63
CA HIS A 475 -10.91 14.70 -9.40
C HIS A 475 -12.00 15.16 -8.45
N GLY A 476 -12.98 15.87 -8.99
CA GLY A 476 -14.07 16.40 -8.20
C GLY A 476 -15.17 16.96 -9.09
N SER A 477 -16.11 17.65 -8.46
CA SER A 477 -17.16 18.36 -9.17
C SER A 477 -17.36 19.75 -8.60
N SER A 478 -17.60 20.72 -9.48
CA SER A 478 -17.89 22.09 -9.08
C SER A 478 -19.21 22.56 -9.70
N LYS A 479 -19.83 23.55 -9.08
CA LYS A 479 -21.06 24.17 -9.60
C LYS A 479 -20.66 25.19 -10.66
N GLY A 480 -21.00 24.93 -11.91
CA GLY A 480 -20.76 25.83 -13.03
C GLY A 480 -21.64 27.09 -13.00
N ALA A 481 -21.28 28.04 -13.87
CA ALA A 481 -22.01 29.27 -14.08
C ALA A 481 -23.41 28.99 -14.66
N SER A 482 -24.40 29.83 -14.32
CA SER A 482 -25.77 29.70 -14.81
C SER A 482 -25.83 29.89 -16.33
N VAL A 483 -26.11 28.82 -17.07
CA VAL A 483 -26.40 28.88 -18.51
C VAL A 483 -27.91 28.86 -18.68
N GLN A 484 -28.49 29.92 -19.27
CA GLN A 484 -29.95 30.07 -19.43
C GLN A 484 -30.74 29.93 -18.11
N GLY A 485 -30.21 30.47 -17.01
CA GLY A 485 -30.86 30.43 -15.69
C GLY A 485 -30.80 29.08 -14.96
N LYS A 486 -30.06 28.08 -15.48
CA LYS A 486 -29.82 26.79 -14.81
C LYS A 486 -28.33 26.63 -14.47
N SER A 487 -28.03 26.30 -13.22
CA SER A 487 -26.67 25.95 -12.78
C SER A 487 -26.40 24.47 -13.09
N TYR A 488 -25.30 24.22 -13.82
CA TYR A 488 -24.87 22.87 -14.18
C TYR A 488 -23.64 22.49 -13.35
N LYS A 489 -23.64 21.32 -12.72
CA LYS A 489 -22.41 20.77 -12.13
C LYS A 489 -21.53 20.22 -13.25
N PHE A 490 -20.24 20.52 -13.21
CA PHE A 490 -19.25 19.93 -14.10
C PHE A 490 -18.24 19.12 -13.30
N ALA A 491 -17.73 18.05 -13.91
CA ALA A 491 -16.65 17.26 -13.33
C ALA A 491 -15.30 17.82 -13.78
N TYR A 492 -14.30 17.77 -12.91
CA TYR A 492 -12.95 18.18 -13.23
C TYR A 492 -11.92 17.19 -12.72
N ILE A 493 -10.77 17.20 -13.36
CA ILE A 493 -9.58 16.44 -12.97
C ILE A 493 -8.42 17.45 -12.90
N TRP A 494 -7.50 17.24 -11.98
CA TRP A 494 -6.18 17.85 -12.03
C TRP A 494 -5.09 16.77 -11.96
N VAL A 495 -4.02 16.94 -12.74
CA VAL A 495 -2.81 16.10 -12.70
C VAL A 495 -1.59 17.00 -12.78
N GLY A 496 -0.62 16.79 -11.90
CA GLY A 496 0.66 17.50 -11.92
C GLY A 496 1.78 16.69 -12.55
N ASN A 497 2.68 17.35 -13.28
CA ASN A 497 3.92 16.74 -13.74
C ASN A 497 4.93 16.65 -12.58
N SER A 498 5.30 15.44 -12.17
CA SER A 498 6.17 15.21 -11.02
C SER A 498 7.66 15.22 -11.33
N GLU A 499 8.06 15.40 -12.60
CA GLU A 499 9.43 15.19 -13.10
C GLU A 499 10.52 15.81 -12.21
N THR A 500 10.34 17.07 -11.83
CA THR A 500 11.34 17.85 -11.06
C THR A 500 11.04 17.96 -9.57
N GLN A 501 9.85 17.55 -9.13
CA GLN A 501 9.39 17.72 -7.74
C GLN A 501 9.41 16.40 -6.95
N CYS A 502 8.84 15.32 -7.50
CA CYS A 502 8.65 14.06 -6.78
C CYS A 502 8.45 12.84 -7.69
N PRO A 503 9.34 12.57 -8.65
CA PRO A 503 9.12 11.48 -9.60
C PRO A 503 8.99 10.12 -8.90
N GLY A 504 9.67 9.91 -7.76
CA GLY A 504 9.53 8.70 -6.94
C GLY A 504 8.21 8.55 -6.17
N GLN A 505 7.26 9.49 -6.26
CA GLN A 505 5.91 9.31 -5.71
C GLN A 505 4.86 9.13 -6.80
N CYS A 506 5.00 9.85 -7.91
CA CYS A 506 3.94 9.98 -8.91
C CYS A 506 4.25 9.33 -10.26
N ALA A 507 5.49 8.89 -10.48
CA ALA A 507 5.93 8.29 -11.74
C ALA A 507 6.33 6.81 -11.61
N TRP A 508 5.97 6.12 -10.52
CA TRP A 508 6.07 4.66 -10.46
C TRP A 508 5.17 4.04 -11.56
N PRO A 509 5.63 3.06 -12.37
CA PRO A 509 6.87 2.26 -12.23
C PRO A 509 8.09 2.76 -13.02
N PHE A 510 8.06 3.97 -13.56
CA PHE A 510 9.12 4.54 -14.41
C PHE A 510 10.20 5.31 -13.63
N HIS A 511 9.98 5.54 -12.34
CA HIS A 511 10.99 6.09 -11.42
C HIS A 511 11.04 5.27 -10.13
N GLN A 512 12.21 5.20 -9.51
CA GLN A 512 12.38 4.50 -8.24
C GLN A 512 11.47 5.12 -7.17
N PRO A 513 10.66 4.33 -6.46
CA PRO A 513 9.68 4.86 -5.55
C PRO A 513 10.34 5.20 -4.21
N ILE A 514 9.89 6.27 -3.57
CA ILE A 514 10.43 6.69 -2.26
C ILE A 514 10.06 5.67 -1.16
N TYR A 515 8.96 4.94 -1.35
CA TYR A 515 8.46 3.89 -0.46
C TYR A 515 8.08 2.64 -1.26
N GLY A 516 8.20 1.44 -0.68
CA GLY A 516 7.83 0.18 -1.35
C GLY A 516 9.00 -0.54 -2.03
N PRO A 517 8.73 -1.55 -2.88
CA PRO A 517 9.75 -2.39 -3.49
C PRO A 517 10.78 -1.56 -4.26
N GLN A 518 12.05 -1.70 -3.89
CA GLN A 518 13.18 -0.99 -4.51
C GLN A 518 13.66 -1.68 -5.79
N SER A 519 12.75 -2.30 -6.54
CA SER A 519 13.09 -2.93 -7.82
C SER A 519 13.47 -1.88 -8.86
N GLN A 520 14.28 -2.29 -9.83
CA GLN A 520 14.72 -1.42 -10.91
C GLN A 520 13.51 -0.82 -11.65
N PRO A 521 13.48 0.52 -11.90
CA PRO A 521 12.40 1.15 -12.63
C PRO A 521 12.27 0.62 -14.06
N LEU A 522 11.04 0.59 -14.56
CA LEU A 522 10.77 0.34 -15.97
C LEU A 522 11.21 1.53 -16.81
N VAL A 523 11.54 1.27 -18.08
CA VAL A 523 11.82 2.33 -19.04
C VAL A 523 10.50 3.03 -19.41
N ALA A 524 10.47 4.35 -19.27
CA ALA A 524 9.33 5.18 -19.64
C ALA A 524 9.04 5.04 -21.15
N PRO A 525 7.81 4.66 -21.57
CA PRO A 525 7.51 4.33 -22.96
C PRO A 525 7.68 5.51 -23.93
N ASN A 526 7.53 6.75 -23.44
CA ASN A 526 7.74 7.95 -24.22
C ASN A 526 9.07 8.64 -23.91
N ASN A 527 9.95 7.99 -23.14
CA ASN A 527 11.22 8.53 -22.66
C ASN A 527 11.05 9.86 -21.89
N ASP A 528 9.90 10.05 -21.23
CA ASP A 528 9.58 11.20 -20.40
C ASP A 528 8.89 10.68 -19.13
N VAL A 529 9.68 10.50 -18.06
CA VAL A 529 9.23 9.89 -16.80
C VAL A 529 8.09 10.69 -16.16
N GLY A 530 8.18 12.02 -16.19
CA GLY A 530 7.17 12.90 -15.62
C GLY A 530 5.84 12.78 -16.36
N LEU A 531 5.89 12.84 -17.69
CA LEU A 531 4.72 12.75 -18.54
C LEU A 531 4.07 11.36 -18.51
N ASP A 532 4.86 10.30 -18.54
CA ASP A 532 4.34 8.94 -18.44
C ASP A 532 3.71 8.68 -17.07
N GLY A 533 4.25 9.29 -16.00
CA GLY A 533 3.60 9.40 -14.70
C GLY A 533 2.27 10.14 -14.75
N MET A 534 2.20 11.28 -15.45
CA MET A 534 0.93 12.01 -15.63
C MET A 534 -0.12 11.16 -16.35
N VAL A 535 0.26 10.38 -17.38
CA VAL A 535 -0.66 9.49 -18.10
C VAL A 535 -1.25 8.43 -17.18
N ILE A 536 -0.45 7.81 -16.31
CA ILE A 536 -0.93 6.85 -15.30
C ILE A 536 -1.99 7.50 -14.40
N ASN A 537 -1.67 8.67 -13.84
CA ASN A 537 -2.56 9.36 -12.91
C ASN A 537 -3.83 9.85 -13.61
N LEU A 538 -3.72 10.39 -14.82
CA LEU A 538 -4.86 10.82 -15.62
C LEU A 538 -5.79 9.66 -15.97
N ALA A 539 -5.23 8.51 -16.37
CA ALA A 539 -5.99 7.31 -16.66
C ALA A 539 -6.82 6.86 -15.44
N SER A 540 -6.19 6.81 -14.26
CA SER A 540 -6.85 6.46 -13.01
C SER A 540 -7.98 7.43 -12.66
N LEU A 541 -7.69 8.73 -12.71
CA LEU A 541 -8.65 9.78 -12.36
C LEU A 541 -9.81 9.87 -13.36
N LEU A 542 -9.59 9.56 -14.65
CA LEU A 542 -10.66 9.47 -15.63
C LEU A 542 -11.64 8.34 -15.31
N ALA A 543 -11.14 7.16 -14.91
CA ALA A 543 -12.00 6.04 -14.53
C ALA A 543 -12.79 6.33 -13.24
N GLY A 544 -12.16 6.96 -12.24
CA GLY A 544 -12.86 7.44 -11.04
C GLY A 544 -13.93 8.50 -11.37
N THR A 545 -13.57 9.50 -12.18
CA THR A 545 -14.49 10.58 -12.58
C THR A 545 -15.70 10.09 -13.37
N THR A 546 -15.55 9.08 -14.24
CA THR A 546 -16.67 8.59 -15.04
C THR A 546 -17.61 7.70 -14.23
N THR A 547 -17.06 6.91 -13.31
CA THR A 547 -17.81 5.97 -12.46
C THR A 547 -18.34 6.59 -11.16
N ASN A 548 -17.75 7.68 -10.68
CA ASN A 548 -18.15 8.42 -9.48
C ASN A 548 -17.99 9.95 -9.61
N PRO A 549 -18.58 10.61 -10.62
CA PRO A 549 -18.36 12.04 -10.90
C PRO A 549 -18.76 12.99 -9.77
N PHE A 550 -19.68 12.58 -8.89
CA PHE A 550 -20.29 13.43 -7.87
C PHE A 550 -20.28 12.82 -6.47
N GLY A 551 -19.43 11.80 -6.22
CA GLY A 551 -19.29 11.17 -4.90
C GLY A 551 -20.47 10.29 -4.48
N ASN A 552 -21.29 9.83 -5.43
CA ASN A 552 -22.45 8.98 -5.18
C ASN A 552 -22.65 7.85 -6.21
N GLY A 553 -21.71 7.63 -7.13
CA GLY A 553 -21.73 6.55 -8.12
C GLY A 553 -21.18 5.24 -7.55
N TYR A 554 -20.10 4.73 -8.14
CA TYR A 554 -19.39 3.54 -7.66
C TYR A 554 -18.29 3.90 -6.67
N PHE A 555 -18.42 3.43 -5.43
CA PHE A 555 -17.34 3.48 -4.45
C PHE A 555 -17.51 2.43 -3.35
N GLN A 556 -16.44 2.16 -2.62
CA GLN A 556 -16.41 1.35 -1.41
C GLN A 556 -15.86 2.19 -0.25
N GLY A 557 -16.30 1.90 0.99
CA GLY A 557 -15.87 2.65 2.16
C GLY A 557 -16.77 3.86 2.47
N PRO A 558 -16.38 4.70 3.45
CA PRO A 558 -17.17 5.83 3.89
C PRO A 558 -17.11 6.98 2.86
N LYS A 559 -18.16 7.80 2.79
CA LYS A 559 -18.35 8.82 1.74
C LYS A 559 -17.28 9.92 1.73
N ASP A 560 -16.61 10.12 2.86
CA ASP A 560 -15.54 11.09 3.09
C ASP A 560 -14.16 10.57 2.66
N ALA A 561 -14.01 9.26 2.45
CA ALA A 561 -12.80 8.64 1.91
C ALA A 561 -13.12 7.43 1.00
N PRO A 562 -13.84 7.64 -0.12
CA PRO A 562 -14.27 6.55 -0.99
C PRO A 562 -13.08 5.91 -1.71
N LEU A 563 -13.01 4.57 -1.68
CA LEU A 563 -12.23 3.80 -2.63
C LEU A 563 -13.00 3.76 -3.96
N GLU A 564 -12.35 4.18 -5.04
CA GLU A 564 -12.94 4.24 -6.38
C GLU A 564 -12.29 3.28 -7.37
N ALA A 565 -12.95 3.01 -8.50
CA ALA A 565 -12.64 1.93 -9.44
C ALA A 565 -11.15 1.80 -9.81
N ALA A 566 -10.44 2.91 -10.04
CA ALA A 566 -9.02 2.89 -10.39
C ALA A 566 -8.06 3.02 -9.20
N SER A 567 -8.56 3.44 -8.03
CA SER A 567 -7.77 3.51 -6.79
C SER A 567 -7.70 2.17 -6.05
N ALA A 568 -8.53 1.19 -6.42
CA ALA A 568 -8.51 -0.17 -5.83
C ALA A 568 -7.34 -1.05 -6.30
N CYS A 569 -6.68 -0.70 -7.40
CA CYS A 569 -5.56 -1.49 -7.95
C CYS A 569 -4.26 -0.66 -8.01
N PRO A 570 -3.79 -0.07 -6.89
CA PRO A 570 -2.61 0.78 -6.92
C PRO A 570 -1.36 -0.05 -7.23
N GLY A 571 -0.55 0.41 -8.17
CA GLY A 571 0.73 -0.23 -8.49
C GLY A 571 0.62 -1.56 -9.25
N VAL A 572 -0.57 -1.93 -9.73
CA VAL A 572 -0.81 -3.18 -10.47
C VAL A 572 -0.69 -2.91 -11.97
N TYR A 573 0.28 -3.53 -12.63
CA TYR A 573 0.55 -3.37 -14.07
C TYR A 573 0.82 -4.72 -14.75
N GLY A 574 0.45 -4.84 -16.03
CA GLY A 574 0.84 -5.99 -16.86
C GLY A 574 -0.04 -7.25 -16.73
N LYS A 575 0.42 -8.36 -17.33
CA LYS A 575 -0.29 -9.64 -17.39
C LYS A 575 -0.10 -10.40 -16.06
N GLY A 576 -1.18 -10.80 -15.40
CA GLY A 576 -1.20 -11.33 -14.02
C GLY A 576 -1.88 -10.41 -13.00
N ALA A 577 -2.17 -9.17 -13.40
CA ALA A 577 -2.98 -8.20 -12.65
C ALA A 577 -4.43 -8.64 -12.40
N SER A 578 -4.94 -9.58 -13.20
CA SER A 578 -6.33 -10.08 -13.15
C SER A 578 -6.61 -11.04 -12.00
N ASP A 579 -5.58 -11.47 -11.28
CA ASP A 579 -5.66 -12.46 -10.20
C ASP A 579 -5.69 -11.80 -8.80
N PHE A 580 -5.68 -10.46 -8.75
CA PHE A 580 -5.76 -9.62 -7.54
C PHE A 580 -7.17 -9.10 -7.26
#